data_AF-A0A5A7P5S2-F1
#
_entry.id   AF-A0A5A7P5S2-F1
#
_cell.length_a   1.000
_cell.length_b   1.000
_cell.length_c   1.000
_cell.angle_alpha   90.00
_cell.angle_beta   90.00
_cell.angle_gamma   90.00
#
_symmetry.space_group_name_H-M   'P 1'
#
loop_
_entity.id
_entity.type
_entity.pdbx_description
1 polymer ?
#
loop_
_entity_poly.entity_id
_entity_poly.type
_entity_poly.pdbx_seq_one_letter_code
_entity_poly.pdbx_strand_id
1 'polypeptide(L)'
;MRESSRMGTLQHNTLLPLCVKKGELDFYFSHEFTHSKHAQKASEMMGRCFASAPSPNASELNKCQAVTGLQHVAEGMAVGSVWGLTRWETAISGCHHHMYVFNYYLSHFMEKLANSGAKMVVISNSSRRASTTIEKLSSLGFNPSLFLGAITSGELTHQYLLRAFKAHGETNKMSFIEHVLDRRDDPWFAGLGSSCIHMTWNDRGAISLEGLGLQVVNNVEEAEFVLAHGTEALGLSSGHALQKTLDELNEILGQCAAKKIPMVVANPDFVTVEARALRVMPGTLAATYEKLGGEVKWMGKPGEIIYNSAMEMAGVEAADCIAVGDSLHHDIKGANIAGIASAFITGGVHATELGLSTFGQTADDSSLHSLVKKYDAYPTYVLPSFTW
;
A
#
# COMPACT_ATOMS: atom_id res chain seq x y z
N MET A 1 -50.08 -31.79 23.58
CA MET A 1 -50.65 -32.61 22.48
C MET A 1 -50.68 -31.71 21.25
N ARG A 2 -49.76 -31.93 20.30
CA ARG A 2 -50.00 -32.58 18.97
C ARG A 2 -51.05 -31.83 18.11
N GLU A 3 -50.90 -31.59 16.81
CA GLU A 3 -49.82 -31.66 15.80
C GLU A 3 -50.52 -31.35 14.45
N SER A 4 -49.84 -30.64 13.52
CA SER A 4 -49.90 -30.85 12.05
C SER A 4 -51.26 -30.56 11.31
N SER A 5 -51.39 -30.16 10.04
CA SER A 5 -50.48 -29.89 8.91
C SER A 5 -51.27 -29.42 7.66
N ARG A 6 -50.53 -28.89 6.66
CA ARG A 6 -50.79 -28.82 5.20
C ARG A 6 -51.71 -27.68 4.70
N MET A 7 -51.49 -27.04 3.55
CA MET A 7 -50.46 -27.10 2.50
C MET A 7 -50.60 -25.80 1.69
N GLY A 8 -49.48 -25.20 1.25
CA GLY A 8 -49.49 -24.07 0.33
C GLY A 8 -49.31 -24.51 -1.12
N THR A 9 -49.89 -23.75 -2.05
CA THR A 9 -49.47 -23.66 -3.46
C THR A 9 -49.80 -22.27 -4.03
N LEU A 10 -48.73 -21.53 -4.30
CA LEU A 10 -48.42 -20.70 -5.49
C LEU A 10 -49.52 -19.83 -6.14
N GLN A 11 -49.27 -18.52 -6.19
CA GLN A 11 -49.39 -17.76 -7.45
C GLN A 11 -48.33 -16.65 -7.56
N HIS A 12 -47.77 -16.58 -8.77
CA HIS A 12 -46.82 -15.59 -9.30
C HIS A 12 -47.31 -14.14 -9.11
N ASN A 13 -46.37 -13.21 -8.86
CA ASN A 13 -46.55 -11.81 -9.23
C ASN A 13 -45.21 -11.16 -9.67
N THR A 14 -45.07 -11.11 -10.99
CA THR A 14 -44.71 -9.96 -11.84
C THR A 14 -44.02 -8.75 -11.19
N LEU A 15 -42.80 -8.48 -11.65
CA LEU A 15 -42.04 -7.23 -11.50
C LEU A 15 -42.72 -6.07 -12.24
N LEU A 16 -42.84 -4.91 -11.58
CA LEU A 16 -42.98 -3.59 -12.21
C LEU A 16 -42.21 -2.52 -11.41
N PRO A 17 -41.73 -1.44 -12.06
CA PRO A 17 -40.59 -0.64 -11.62
C PRO A 17 -40.99 0.53 -10.71
N LEU A 18 -40.17 0.80 -9.69
CA LEU A 18 -40.31 1.97 -8.83
C LEU A 18 -39.57 3.17 -9.44
N CYS A 19 -40.37 4.08 -9.98
CA CYS A 19 -40.02 5.45 -10.33
C CYS A 19 -39.64 6.23 -9.06
N VAL A 20 -38.41 6.76 -8.99
CA VAL A 20 -37.99 7.66 -7.90
C VAL A 20 -38.09 9.11 -8.39
N LYS A 21 -38.99 9.86 -7.74
CA LYS A 21 -39.19 11.30 -7.93
C LYS A 21 -37.96 12.10 -7.48
N LYS A 22 -37.64 13.14 -8.25
CA LYS A 22 -36.82 14.30 -7.86
C LYS A 22 -37.33 14.88 -6.53
N GLY A 23 -36.44 15.04 -5.57
CA GLY A 23 -36.61 15.88 -4.39
C GLY A 23 -35.29 16.57 -4.08
N GLU A 24 -35.32 17.90 -4.08
CA GLU A 24 -34.25 18.78 -3.60
C GLU A 24 -33.90 18.43 -2.15
N LEU A 25 -32.61 18.28 -1.86
CA LEU A 25 -32.09 18.20 -0.50
C LEU A 25 -30.81 19.04 -0.46
N ASP A 26 -30.93 20.18 0.20
CA ASP A 26 -29.89 21.15 0.44
C ASP A 26 -28.66 20.52 1.13
N PHE A 27 -27.48 20.92 0.65
CA PHE A 27 -26.20 20.47 1.13
C PHE A 27 -25.82 21.17 2.45
N TYR A 28 -25.59 20.37 3.50
CA TYR A 28 -24.79 20.76 4.66
C TYR A 28 -23.63 19.78 4.81
N PHE A 29 -22.43 20.16 4.34
CA PHE A 29 -21.18 19.51 4.74
C PHE A 29 -20.62 20.27 5.95
N SER A 30 -20.57 19.62 7.11
CA SER A 30 -20.06 20.20 8.35
C SER A 30 -18.54 20.40 8.29
N HIS A 31 -18.14 21.60 8.70
CA HIS A 31 -16.82 22.21 8.56
C HIS A 31 -15.82 21.87 9.69
N GLU A 32 -15.98 20.73 10.39
CA GLU A 32 -15.36 20.53 11.71
C GLU A 32 -14.47 19.29 11.85
N PHE A 33 -13.52 18.97 10.96
CA PHE A 33 -12.56 17.89 11.28
C PHE A 33 -11.10 18.09 10.81
N THR A 34 -10.71 19.28 10.35
CA THR A 34 -9.33 19.55 9.86
C THR A 34 -8.37 20.18 10.89
N HIS A 35 -8.76 20.30 12.16
CA HIS A 35 -7.88 20.81 13.23
C HIS A 35 -7.41 19.74 14.23
N SER A 36 -7.02 18.56 13.73
CA SER A 36 -6.26 17.62 14.56
C SER A 36 -4.77 17.93 14.50
N LYS A 37 -4.19 18.35 15.63
CA LYS A 37 -2.74 18.58 15.83
C LYS A 37 -1.86 17.38 15.42
N HIS A 38 -2.42 16.18 15.23
CA HIS A 38 -1.68 14.96 14.90
C HIS A 38 -1.28 14.86 13.42
N ALA A 39 -2.12 15.34 12.48
CA ALA A 39 -1.81 15.30 11.04
C ALA A 39 -0.66 16.26 10.67
N GLN A 40 -0.65 17.44 11.30
CA GLN A 40 0.40 18.45 11.10
C GLN A 40 1.76 17.97 11.67
N LYS A 41 1.74 17.25 12.80
CA LYS A 41 2.93 16.70 13.45
C LYS A 41 3.58 15.54 12.67
N ALA A 42 2.78 14.74 11.96
CA ALA A 42 3.28 13.69 11.07
C ALA A 42 4.06 14.28 9.88
N SER A 43 3.59 15.37 9.28
CA SER A 43 4.29 16.07 8.20
C SER A 43 5.62 16.69 8.65
N GLU A 44 5.73 17.18 9.89
CA GLU A 44 6.97 17.78 10.44
C GLU A 44 8.03 16.74 10.81
N MET A 45 7.62 15.53 11.22
CA MET A 45 8.55 14.45 11.56
C MET A 45 9.23 13.82 10.35
N MET A 46 8.58 13.83 9.17
CA MET A 46 9.08 13.17 7.95
C MET A 46 10.23 13.92 7.26
N GLY A 47 10.37 15.23 7.47
CA GLY A 47 11.42 16.04 6.82
C GLY A 47 12.85 15.79 7.32
N ARG A 48 13.08 14.87 8.27
CA ARG A 48 14.39 14.70 8.94
C ARG A 48 15.08 13.34 8.75
N CYS A 49 14.42 12.31 8.18
CA CYS A 49 14.93 10.94 8.28
C CYS A 49 15.57 10.34 7.02
N PHE A 50 15.68 11.06 5.90
CA PHE A 50 16.39 10.57 4.72
C PHE A 50 17.38 11.62 4.23
N ALA A 51 18.64 11.48 4.64
CA ALA A 51 19.75 12.27 4.12
C ALA A 51 20.63 11.42 3.20
N SER A 52 21.04 12.05 2.10
CA SER A 52 22.12 11.69 1.14
C SER A 52 21.78 10.79 -0.06
N ALA A 53 21.36 11.46 -1.14
CA ALA A 53 21.91 11.25 -2.48
C ALA A 53 21.92 12.63 -3.19
N PRO A 54 22.91 12.94 -4.06
CA PRO A 54 22.95 14.23 -4.74
C PRO A 54 21.73 14.40 -5.65
N SER A 55 21.00 15.49 -5.44
CA SER A 55 19.87 15.87 -6.29
C SER A 55 20.38 16.26 -7.68
N PRO A 56 19.69 15.86 -8.77
CA PRO A 56 19.93 16.43 -10.08
C PRO A 56 19.68 17.95 -10.03
N ASN A 57 20.44 18.72 -10.81
CA ASN A 57 20.39 20.18 -10.87
C ASN A 57 18.95 20.72 -10.99
N ALA A 58 18.60 21.67 -10.12
CA ALA A 58 17.28 22.30 -10.02
C ALA A 58 16.82 23.09 -11.27
N SER A 59 17.65 23.18 -12.32
CA SER A 59 17.32 23.86 -13.58
C SER A 59 16.77 22.92 -14.67
N GLU A 60 16.72 21.61 -14.44
CA GLU A 60 16.04 20.63 -15.33
C GLU A 60 14.82 20.00 -14.66
N LEU A 61 14.05 20.80 -13.92
CA LEU A 61 12.72 20.42 -13.47
C LEU A 61 11.80 20.30 -14.70
N ASN A 62 11.80 19.12 -15.30
CA ASN A 62 10.88 18.74 -16.37
C ASN A 62 9.46 19.17 -15.99
N LYS A 63 8.84 19.96 -16.88
CA LYS A 63 7.44 20.39 -16.71
C LYS A 63 6.58 19.15 -16.52
N CYS A 64 6.04 18.99 -15.32
CA CYS A 64 5.00 18.01 -15.05
C CYS A 64 3.89 18.18 -16.10
N GLN A 65 3.55 17.12 -16.81
CA GLN A 65 2.56 17.18 -17.88
C GLN A 65 1.17 16.89 -17.32
N ALA A 66 0.31 17.91 -17.30
CA ALA A 66 -1.10 17.71 -16.95
C ALA A 66 -1.81 16.95 -18.08
N VAL A 67 -2.44 15.82 -17.76
CA VAL A 67 -3.23 15.03 -18.70
C VAL A 67 -4.60 14.72 -18.10
N THR A 68 -5.63 14.63 -18.94
CA THR A 68 -7.02 14.39 -18.50
C THR A 68 -7.35 12.91 -18.36
N GLY A 69 -6.48 12.04 -18.88
CA GLY A 69 -6.65 10.59 -18.91
C GLY A 69 -5.33 9.91 -19.28
N LEU A 70 -5.24 8.61 -18.99
CA LEU A 70 -4.06 7.79 -19.22
C LEU A 70 -3.94 7.28 -20.66
N GLN A 71 -4.94 7.46 -21.51
CA GLN A 71 -4.91 7.05 -22.91
C GLN A 71 -3.69 7.65 -23.64
N HIS A 72 -3.46 8.96 -23.50
CA HIS A 72 -2.33 9.61 -24.15
C HIS A 72 -0.98 9.08 -23.67
N VAL A 73 -0.89 8.74 -22.38
CA VAL A 73 0.30 8.14 -21.79
C VAL A 73 0.49 6.72 -22.32
N ALA A 74 -0.56 5.92 -22.36
CA ALA A 74 -0.54 4.55 -22.87
C ALA A 74 -0.20 4.45 -24.36
N GLU A 75 -0.70 5.39 -25.18
CA GLU A 75 -0.37 5.47 -26.61
C GLU A 75 1.09 5.85 -26.88
N GLY A 76 1.72 6.58 -25.95
CA GLY A 76 3.13 6.97 -26.03
C GLY A 76 4.12 5.93 -25.50
N MET A 77 3.63 4.88 -24.83
CA MET A 77 4.46 3.83 -24.25
C MET A 77 4.71 2.68 -25.25
N ALA A 78 5.87 2.03 -25.12
CA ALA A 78 6.18 0.86 -25.92
C ALA A 78 5.26 -0.32 -25.58
N VAL A 79 4.99 -1.18 -26.57
CA VAL A 79 4.27 -2.44 -26.34
C VAL A 79 5.07 -3.27 -25.32
N GLY A 80 4.43 -3.67 -24.22
CA GLY A 80 5.07 -4.41 -23.13
C GLY A 80 5.47 -3.58 -21.90
N SER A 81 5.22 -2.26 -21.90
CA SER A 81 5.47 -1.40 -20.73
C SER A 81 4.70 -1.84 -19.48
N VAL A 82 5.30 -1.56 -18.32
CA VAL A 82 4.75 -1.95 -17.01
C VAL A 82 4.08 -0.79 -16.31
N TRP A 83 2.86 -1.06 -15.85
CA TRP A 83 2.05 -0.15 -15.06
C TRP A 83 2.02 -0.64 -13.62
N GLY A 84 2.80 0.03 -12.76
CA GLY A 84 2.79 -0.17 -11.32
C GLY A 84 1.64 0.61 -10.70
N LEU A 85 0.54 -0.06 -10.41
CA LEU A 85 -0.67 0.59 -9.91
C LEU A 85 -0.74 0.52 -8.39
N THR A 86 -0.85 1.67 -7.73
CA THR A 86 -0.91 1.76 -6.28
C THR A 86 -2.34 2.02 -5.77
N ARG A 87 -2.69 1.33 -4.67
CA ARG A 87 -3.91 1.41 -3.85
C ARG A 87 -5.13 2.13 -4.46
N TRP A 88 -6.04 1.37 -5.10
CA TRP A 88 -7.32 1.89 -5.61
C TRP A 88 -8.35 2.31 -4.55
N GLU A 89 -8.16 1.94 -3.28
CA GLU A 89 -9.16 2.26 -2.23
C GLU A 89 -9.35 3.76 -2.04
N THR A 90 -8.29 4.58 -2.15
CA THR A 90 -8.41 6.04 -2.01
C THR A 90 -9.08 6.66 -3.23
N ALA A 91 -8.80 6.15 -4.44
CA ALA A 91 -9.46 6.59 -5.67
C ALA A 91 -10.97 6.23 -5.71
N ILE A 92 -11.37 5.14 -5.03
CA ILE A 92 -12.75 4.63 -5.00
C ILE A 92 -13.55 5.18 -3.79
N SER A 93 -12.90 5.50 -2.66
CA SER A 93 -13.56 5.85 -1.38
C SER A 93 -14.36 7.16 -1.41
N GLY A 94 -14.06 8.07 -2.34
CA GLY A 94 -14.76 9.35 -2.48
C GLY A 94 -16.21 9.27 -2.98
N CYS A 95 -16.67 8.11 -3.48
CA CYS A 95 -17.95 8.01 -4.20
C CYS A 95 -18.78 6.77 -3.79
N HIS A 96 -19.26 6.73 -2.54
CA HIS A 96 -20.14 5.64 -2.06
C HIS A 96 -21.48 5.52 -2.82
N HIS A 97 -21.91 6.51 -3.60
CA HIS A 97 -23.15 6.44 -4.39
C HIS A 97 -22.95 6.11 -5.88
N HIS A 98 -21.71 6.05 -6.39
CA HIS A 98 -21.40 5.79 -7.81
C HIS A 98 -20.38 4.65 -8.03
N MET A 99 -20.15 3.83 -7.00
CA MET A 99 -19.12 2.78 -7.01
C MET A 99 -19.26 1.80 -8.19
N TYR A 100 -20.49 1.39 -8.54
CA TYR A 100 -20.72 0.43 -9.63
C TYR A 100 -20.41 0.99 -11.02
N VAL A 101 -20.80 2.24 -11.29
CA VAL A 101 -20.54 2.90 -12.58
C VAL A 101 -19.05 3.20 -12.72
N PHE A 102 -18.43 3.66 -11.63
CA PHE A 102 -16.99 3.93 -11.59
C PHE A 102 -16.16 2.65 -11.81
N ASN A 103 -16.51 1.55 -11.13
CA ASN A 103 -15.82 0.27 -11.29
C ASN A 103 -15.99 -0.31 -12.71
N TYR A 104 -17.13 -0.07 -13.38
CA TYR A 104 -17.32 -0.50 -14.77
C TYR A 104 -16.37 0.23 -15.73
N TYR A 105 -16.30 1.56 -15.64
CA TYR A 105 -15.39 2.34 -16.49
C TYR A 105 -13.93 2.02 -16.22
N LEU A 106 -13.55 1.84 -14.95
CA LEU A 106 -12.21 1.43 -14.57
C LEU A 106 -11.86 0.03 -15.07
N SER A 107 -12.76 -0.95 -14.91
CA SER A 107 -12.54 -2.30 -15.41
C SER A 107 -12.34 -2.31 -16.94
N HIS A 108 -13.20 -1.60 -17.68
CA HIS A 108 -13.08 -1.49 -19.13
C HIS A 108 -11.80 -0.78 -19.59
N PHE A 109 -11.34 0.22 -18.84
CA PHE A 109 -10.04 0.86 -19.05
C PHE A 109 -8.89 -0.14 -18.88
N MET A 110 -8.90 -0.91 -17.79
CA MET A 110 -7.87 -1.92 -17.52
C MET A 110 -7.84 -3.01 -18.60
N GLU A 111 -9.01 -3.38 -19.14
CA GLU A 111 -9.10 -4.27 -20.32
C GLU A 111 -8.45 -3.65 -21.56
N LYS A 112 -8.68 -2.35 -21.83
CA LYS A 112 -8.02 -1.66 -22.96
C LYS A 112 -6.51 -1.62 -22.82
N LEU A 113 -6.00 -1.32 -21.62
CA LEU A 113 -4.57 -1.38 -21.33
C LEU A 113 -4.00 -2.79 -21.53
N ALA A 114 -4.67 -3.80 -20.99
CA ALA A 114 -4.22 -5.18 -21.18
C ALA A 114 -4.21 -5.57 -22.67
N ASN A 115 -5.24 -5.16 -23.43
CA ASN A 115 -5.36 -5.44 -24.86
C ASN A 115 -4.34 -4.70 -25.73
N SER A 116 -3.73 -3.60 -25.24
CA SER A 116 -2.61 -2.95 -25.92
C SER A 116 -1.27 -3.66 -25.69
N GLY A 117 -1.26 -4.72 -24.86
CA GLY A 117 -0.06 -5.46 -24.48
C GLY A 117 0.66 -4.90 -23.24
N ALA A 118 0.04 -3.97 -22.51
CA ALA A 118 0.60 -3.47 -21.26
C ALA A 118 0.61 -4.55 -20.18
N LYS A 119 1.71 -4.63 -19.44
CA LYS A 119 1.87 -5.51 -18.29
C LYS A 119 1.48 -4.75 -17.02
N MET A 120 0.51 -5.25 -16.26
CA MET A 120 0.05 -4.56 -15.05
C MET A 120 0.49 -5.30 -13.79
N VAL A 121 1.09 -4.58 -12.85
CA VAL A 121 1.52 -5.11 -11.55
C VAL A 121 0.95 -4.22 -10.44
N VAL A 122 0.33 -4.81 -9.43
CA VAL A 122 -0.15 -4.06 -8.27
C VAL A 122 1.00 -3.82 -7.30
N ILE A 123 1.21 -2.58 -6.88
CA ILE A 123 2.25 -2.21 -5.91
C ILE A 123 1.61 -1.62 -4.65
N SER A 124 1.79 -2.26 -3.49
CA SER A 124 1.10 -1.86 -2.26
C SER A 124 1.96 -1.91 -1.00
N ASN A 125 1.80 -0.92 -0.13
CA ASN A 125 2.40 -0.90 1.21
C ASN A 125 1.69 -1.82 2.21
N SER A 126 0.62 -2.51 1.80
CA SER A 126 -0.07 -3.50 2.62
C SER A 126 0.89 -4.52 3.22
N SER A 127 0.70 -4.82 4.51
CA SER A 127 1.39 -5.89 5.22
C SER A 127 0.85 -7.29 4.89
N ARG A 128 -0.15 -7.40 4.01
CA ARG A 128 -0.69 -8.68 3.53
C ARG A 128 0.21 -9.30 2.46
N ARG A 129 0.05 -10.61 2.23
CA ARG A 129 0.63 -11.34 1.11
C ARG A 129 0.07 -10.86 -0.22
N ALA A 130 0.80 -11.12 -1.31
CA ALA A 130 0.38 -10.74 -2.66
C ALA A 130 -0.95 -11.41 -3.07
N SER A 131 -1.15 -12.68 -2.69
CA SER A 131 -2.39 -13.42 -2.98
C SER A 131 -3.63 -12.73 -2.44
N THR A 132 -3.61 -12.26 -1.19
CA THR A 132 -4.72 -11.51 -0.58
C THR A 132 -5.02 -10.22 -1.34
N THR A 133 -3.99 -9.53 -1.85
CA THR A 133 -4.19 -8.33 -2.66
C THR A 133 -4.80 -8.65 -4.02
N ILE A 134 -4.37 -9.73 -4.68
CA ILE A 134 -4.96 -10.19 -5.95
C ILE A 134 -6.41 -10.65 -5.77
N GLU A 135 -6.73 -11.40 -4.72
CA GLU A 135 -8.10 -11.83 -4.43
C GLU A 135 -9.04 -10.64 -4.20
N LYS A 136 -8.53 -9.56 -3.58
CA LYS A 136 -9.31 -8.35 -3.33
C LYS A 136 -9.70 -7.61 -4.62
N LEU A 137 -8.96 -7.77 -5.71
CA LEU A 137 -9.28 -7.17 -7.02
C LEU A 137 -10.70 -7.50 -7.48
N SER A 138 -11.07 -8.78 -7.37
CA SER A 138 -12.40 -9.27 -7.76
C SER A 138 -13.50 -8.57 -6.98
N SER A 139 -13.31 -8.37 -5.67
CA SER A 139 -14.28 -7.68 -4.81
C SER A 139 -14.44 -6.20 -5.17
N LEU A 140 -13.43 -5.60 -5.82
CA LEU A 140 -13.46 -4.23 -6.32
C LEU A 140 -13.97 -4.13 -7.76
N GLY A 141 -14.35 -5.25 -8.38
CA GLY A 141 -14.89 -5.29 -9.74
C GLY A 141 -13.83 -5.37 -10.85
N PHE A 142 -12.57 -5.62 -10.51
CA PHE A 142 -11.51 -5.85 -11.49
C PHE A 142 -11.38 -7.33 -11.82
N ASN A 143 -11.04 -7.65 -13.06
CA ASN A 143 -10.62 -9.00 -13.44
C ASN A 143 -9.14 -9.22 -13.04
N PRO A 144 -8.83 -10.12 -12.08
CA PRO A 144 -7.45 -10.35 -11.66
C PRO A 144 -6.54 -10.89 -12.76
N SER A 145 -7.09 -11.55 -13.80
CA SER A 145 -6.28 -12.11 -14.89
C SER A 145 -5.63 -11.06 -15.77
N LEU A 146 -6.02 -9.78 -15.63
CA LEU A 146 -5.41 -8.66 -16.34
C LEU A 146 -4.06 -8.25 -15.75
N PHE A 147 -3.74 -8.72 -14.54
CA PHE A 147 -2.52 -8.39 -13.82
C PHE A 147 -1.53 -9.56 -13.88
N LEU A 148 -0.25 -9.25 -14.05
CA LEU A 148 0.82 -10.25 -13.88
C LEU A 148 0.90 -10.74 -12.44
N GLY A 149 0.60 -9.85 -11.49
CA GLY A 149 0.64 -10.15 -10.07
C GLY A 149 0.60 -8.90 -9.21
N ALA A 150 0.93 -9.08 -7.93
CA ALA A 150 1.05 -8.02 -6.95
C ALA A 150 2.38 -8.14 -6.22
N ILE A 151 3.00 -6.99 -5.94
CA ILE A 151 4.09 -6.85 -4.98
C ILE A 151 3.56 -6.03 -3.81
N THR A 152 3.58 -6.62 -2.62
CA THR A 152 3.21 -5.94 -1.39
C THR A 152 4.41 -5.86 -0.44
N SER A 153 4.41 -4.87 0.46
CA SER A 153 5.43 -4.81 1.52
C SER A 153 5.44 -6.08 2.39
N GLY A 154 4.26 -6.62 2.70
CA GLY A 154 4.12 -7.90 3.40
C GLY A 154 4.67 -9.09 2.62
N GLU A 155 4.49 -9.13 1.30
CA GLU A 155 5.05 -10.19 0.45
C GLU A 155 6.57 -10.14 0.44
N LEU A 156 7.16 -8.96 0.23
CA LEU A 156 8.60 -8.80 0.25
C LEU A 156 9.18 -9.14 1.61
N THR A 157 8.56 -8.66 2.68
CA THR A 157 8.99 -9.00 4.05
C THR A 157 8.97 -10.51 4.27
N HIS A 158 7.89 -11.18 3.88
CA HIS A 158 7.79 -12.64 3.98
C HIS A 158 8.88 -13.36 3.18
N GLN A 159 9.14 -12.94 1.93
CA GLN A 159 10.15 -13.58 1.09
C GLN A 159 11.57 -13.39 1.64
N TYR A 160 11.90 -12.21 2.15
CA TYR A 160 13.21 -11.92 2.74
C TYR A 160 13.42 -12.72 4.04
N LEU A 161 12.42 -12.78 4.92
CA LEU A 161 12.47 -13.60 6.12
C LEU A 161 12.59 -15.10 5.78
N LEU A 162 11.76 -15.61 4.85
CA LEU A 162 11.81 -17.01 4.45
C LEU A 162 13.19 -17.42 3.91
N ARG A 163 13.83 -16.54 3.11
CA ARG A 163 15.17 -16.79 2.57
C ARG A 163 16.23 -16.80 3.68
N ALA A 164 16.17 -15.84 4.61
CA ALA A 164 17.08 -15.79 5.75
C ALA A 164 17.01 -17.10 6.57
N PHE A 165 15.81 -17.57 6.92
CA PHE A 165 15.67 -18.73 7.80
C PHE A 165 15.77 -20.10 7.12
N LYS A 166 15.54 -20.21 5.81
CA LYS A 166 15.89 -21.43 5.06
C LYS A 166 17.41 -21.66 5.01
N ALA A 167 18.20 -20.58 4.88
CA ALA A 167 19.66 -20.67 4.86
C ALA A 167 20.24 -21.21 6.18
N HIS A 168 19.57 -21.01 7.31
CA HIS A 168 19.98 -21.53 8.61
C HIS A 168 19.65 -23.02 8.83
N GLY A 169 18.74 -23.60 8.03
CA GLY A 169 18.23 -24.97 8.22
C GLY A 169 18.81 -26.05 7.31
N GLU A 170 19.40 -25.71 6.15
CA GLU A 170 19.86 -26.69 5.17
C GLU A 170 21.28 -26.40 4.65
N THR A 171 22.30 -26.98 5.29
CA THR A 171 23.68 -27.04 4.76
C THR A 171 23.92 -28.23 3.81
N ASN A 172 22.91 -29.05 3.49
CA ASN A 172 23.10 -30.24 2.66
C ASN A 172 21.90 -30.56 1.77
N LYS A 173 21.92 -30.03 0.54
CA LYS A 173 21.46 -30.59 -0.75
C LYS A 173 20.89 -29.49 -1.65
N MET A 174 21.77 -28.71 -2.26
CA MET A 174 21.39 -27.78 -3.33
C MET A 174 21.14 -28.60 -4.60
N SER A 175 19.92 -28.55 -5.14
CA SER A 175 19.62 -29.16 -6.44
C SER A 175 19.91 -28.16 -7.57
N PHE A 176 20.29 -28.67 -8.72
CA PHE A 176 20.84 -27.95 -9.88
C PHE A 176 19.87 -26.92 -10.53
N ILE A 177 18.66 -26.72 -9.98
CA ILE A 177 17.62 -25.80 -10.50
C ILE A 177 17.60 -24.47 -9.71
N GLU A 178 18.31 -24.33 -8.59
CA GLU A 178 18.30 -23.13 -7.74
C GLU A 178 19.40 -22.10 -8.06
N HIS A 179 19.88 -22.05 -9.30
CA HIS A 179 20.99 -21.17 -9.71
C HIS A 179 20.57 -19.80 -10.27
N VAL A 180 19.28 -19.43 -10.24
CA VAL A 180 18.79 -18.17 -10.86
C VAL A 180 18.21 -17.17 -9.86
N LEU A 181 18.29 -17.43 -8.55
CA LEU A 181 17.96 -16.44 -7.51
C LEU A 181 19.08 -16.36 -6.48
N ASP A 182 20.24 -15.92 -6.94
CA ASP A 182 21.42 -15.59 -6.12
C ASP A 182 21.21 -14.28 -5.32
N ARG A 183 20.03 -14.11 -4.71
CA ARG A 183 19.77 -13.09 -3.69
C ARG A 183 19.87 -13.72 -2.30
N ARG A 184 21.02 -14.36 -2.05
CA ARG A 184 21.46 -14.78 -0.71
C ARG A 184 21.90 -13.61 0.17
N ASP A 185 21.91 -12.39 -0.36
CA ASP A 185 22.76 -11.31 0.15
C ASP A 185 21.98 -10.04 0.54
N ASP A 186 21.03 -10.13 1.47
CA ASP A 186 20.78 -8.97 2.34
C ASP A 186 21.41 -9.29 3.71
N PRO A 187 22.66 -8.85 3.96
CA PRO A 187 23.38 -9.15 5.19
C PRO A 187 22.62 -8.72 6.46
N TRP A 188 21.73 -7.73 6.32
CA TRP A 188 20.90 -7.27 7.42
C TRP A 188 19.86 -8.32 7.81
N PHE A 189 19.13 -8.88 6.83
CA PHE A 189 18.17 -9.96 7.09
C PHE A 189 18.86 -11.26 7.52
N ALA A 190 20.04 -11.57 6.96
CA ALA A 190 20.84 -12.73 7.35
C ALA A 190 21.40 -12.64 8.79
N GLY A 191 21.49 -11.42 9.35
CA GLY A 191 21.88 -11.19 10.74
C GLY A 191 20.74 -11.33 11.74
N LEU A 192 19.49 -11.50 11.29
CA LEU A 192 18.35 -11.70 12.18
C LEU A 192 18.36 -13.12 12.77
N GLY A 193 18.04 -13.21 14.06
CA GLY A 193 17.69 -14.48 14.69
C GLY A 193 16.26 -14.93 14.35
N SER A 194 15.87 -16.11 14.82
CA SER A 194 14.57 -16.73 14.51
C SER A 194 13.43 -16.35 15.46
N SER A 195 13.73 -15.66 16.56
CA SER A 195 12.74 -15.30 17.58
C SER A 195 12.31 -13.84 17.47
N CYS A 196 11.00 -13.57 17.43
CA CYS A 196 10.49 -12.21 17.26
C CYS A 196 9.31 -11.87 18.15
N ILE A 197 9.24 -10.59 18.55
CA ILE A 197 7.98 -9.97 18.96
C ILE A 197 7.22 -9.58 17.70
N HIS A 198 6.04 -10.16 17.51
CA HIS A 198 5.20 -9.87 16.35
C HIS A 198 4.12 -8.86 16.70
N MET A 199 4.17 -7.67 16.11
CA MET A 199 3.10 -6.68 16.18
C MET A 199 2.18 -6.83 14.97
N THR A 200 0.90 -7.07 15.20
CA THR A 200 -0.06 -7.52 14.19
C THR A 200 -1.39 -6.78 14.30
N TRP A 201 -2.30 -7.10 13.39
CA TRP A 201 -3.67 -6.62 13.41
C TRP A 201 -4.55 -7.50 14.29
N ASN A 202 -5.62 -6.94 14.84
CA ASN A 202 -6.67 -7.70 15.52
C ASN A 202 -7.94 -7.70 14.68
N ASP A 203 -8.63 -6.56 14.65
CA ASP A 203 -9.93 -6.41 14.01
C ASP A 203 -9.82 -6.53 12.48
N ARG A 204 -8.66 -6.18 11.92
CA ARG A 204 -8.37 -6.34 10.48
C ARG A 204 -7.95 -7.77 10.12
N GLY A 205 -7.89 -8.67 11.09
CA GLY A 205 -7.40 -10.05 10.98
C GLY A 205 -5.88 -10.13 11.11
N ALA A 206 -5.37 -10.95 12.02
CA ALA A 206 -3.93 -11.12 12.20
C ALA A 206 -3.20 -11.54 10.92
N ILE A 207 -1.93 -11.18 10.79
CA ILE A 207 -1.04 -11.74 9.76
C ILE A 207 -0.50 -13.08 10.25
N SER A 208 -0.69 -14.14 9.46
CA SER A 208 -0.08 -15.44 9.75
C SER A 208 1.42 -15.42 9.44
N LEU A 209 2.22 -15.98 10.34
CA LEU A 209 3.66 -16.23 10.16
C LEU A 209 3.96 -17.72 9.86
N GLU A 210 2.91 -18.52 9.62
CA GLU A 210 3.05 -19.94 9.33
C GLU A 210 3.99 -20.18 8.15
N GLY A 211 4.84 -21.22 8.27
CA GLY A 211 5.81 -21.58 7.24
C GLY A 211 7.09 -20.75 7.18
N LEU A 212 7.23 -19.68 7.99
CA LEU A 212 8.46 -18.88 8.07
C LEU A 212 9.54 -19.49 8.98
N GLY A 213 9.18 -20.45 9.83
CA GLY A 213 10.09 -21.01 10.84
C GLY A 213 10.42 -20.05 12.00
N LEU A 214 9.66 -18.96 12.14
CA LEU A 214 9.83 -17.98 13.21
C LEU A 214 9.24 -18.47 14.53
N GLN A 215 9.92 -18.16 15.63
CA GLN A 215 9.44 -18.33 16.99
C GLN A 215 8.84 -17.02 17.49
N VAL A 216 7.53 -16.97 17.67
CA VAL A 216 6.88 -15.78 18.23
C VAL A 216 7.01 -15.82 19.76
N VAL A 217 7.72 -14.84 20.32
CA VAL A 217 7.97 -14.70 21.75
C VAL A 217 7.17 -13.55 22.35
N ASN A 218 6.81 -13.68 23.63
CA ASN A 218 5.96 -12.70 24.33
C ASN A 218 6.74 -11.79 25.29
N ASN A 219 8.03 -12.05 25.48
CA ASN A 219 8.92 -11.23 26.31
C ASN A 219 10.08 -10.68 25.47
N VAL A 220 10.64 -9.56 25.93
CA VAL A 220 11.69 -8.83 25.20
C VAL A 220 13.05 -9.52 25.37
N GLU A 221 13.22 -10.30 26.43
CA GLU A 221 14.44 -11.04 26.75
C GLU A 221 14.78 -12.12 25.72
N GLU A 222 13.76 -12.76 25.15
CA GLU A 222 13.90 -13.82 24.15
C GLU A 222 13.80 -13.30 22.71
N ALA A 223 13.53 -12.01 22.52
CA ALA A 223 13.32 -11.43 21.20
C ALA A 223 14.64 -11.05 20.53
N GLU A 224 14.84 -11.54 19.31
CA GLU A 224 15.99 -11.20 18.47
C GLU A 224 15.67 -10.10 17.47
N PHE A 225 14.39 -9.89 17.16
CA PHE A 225 13.90 -8.73 16.40
C PHE A 225 12.41 -8.45 16.69
N VAL A 226 11.94 -7.27 16.28
CA VAL A 226 10.51 -6.90 16.26
C VAL A 226 10.00 -6.97 14.82
N LEU A 227 8.86 -7.61 14.60
CA LEU A 227 8.21 -7.68 13.29
C LEU A 227 6.87 -6.93 13.32
N ALA A 228 6.81 -5.77 12.69
CA ALA A 228 5.62 -4.93 12.66
C ALA A 228 4.84 -5.08 11.35
N HIS A 229 3.75 -5.82 11.44
CA HIS A 229 2.73 -5.92 10.41
C HIS A 229 1.49 -5.06 10.71
N GLY A 230 1.20 -4.82 11.98
CA GLY A 230 0.02 -4.09 12.44
C GLY A 230 0.25 -3.34 13.74
N THR A 231 -0.79 -2.64 14.19
CA THR A 231 -0.71 -1.71 15.35
C THR A 231 -1.82 -1.95 16.38
N GLU A 232 -2.38 -3.16 16.43
CA GLU A 232 -3.60 -3.47 17.22
C GLU A 232 -3.40 -4.64 18.20
N ALA A 233 -2.36 -5.44 18.03
CA ALA A 233 -2.15 -6.66 18.79
C ALA A 233 -0.70 -7.14 18.78
N LEU A 234 -0.38 -8.04 19.71
CA LEU A 234 0.75 -8.96 19.60
C LEU A 234 0.31 -10.30 19.04
N GLY A 235 1.09 -10.87 18.13
CA GLY A 235 0.96 -12.28 17.76
C GLY A 235 1.40 -13.17 18.92
N LEU A 236 0.75 -14.33 19.05
CA LEU A 236 1.12 -15.38 19.99
C LEU A 236 1.68 -16.59 19.24
N SER A 237 2.48 -17.42 19.91
CA SER A 237 3.00 -18.68 19.36
C SER A 237 1.91 -19.66 18.92
N SER A 238 0.69 -19.52 19.43
CA SER A 238 -0.49 -20.28 19.01
C SER A 238 -1.08 -19.82 17.66
N GLY A 239 -0.59 -18.71 17.09
CA GLY A 239 -1.15 -18.07 15.90
C GLY A 239 -2.30 -17.10 16.19
N HIS A 240 -2.75 -17.00 17.44
CA HIS A 240 -3.75 -16.01 17.86
C HIS A 240 -3.14 -14.61 18.06
N ALA A 241 -4.00 -13.60 18.06
CA ALA A 241 -3.62 -12.22 18.38
C ALA A 241 -4.12 -11.85 19.79
N LEU A 242 -3.24 -11.25 20.59
CA LEU A 242 -3.58 -10.61 21.85
C LEU A 242 -3.71 -9.11 21.62
N GLN A 243 -4.92 -8.59 21.75
CA GLN A 243 -5.20 -7.17 21.57
C GLN A 243 -4.33 -6.30 22.48
N LYS A 244 -3.82 -5.20 21.93
CA LYS A 244 -3.00 -4.21 22.62
C LYS A 244 -3.38 -2.80 22.19
N THR A 245 -3.29 -1.88 23.14
CA THR A 245 -3.35 -0.45 22.86
C THR A 245 -2.03 0.01 22.23
N LEU A 246 -2.07 1.17 21.55
CA LEU A 246 -0.86 1.75 20.97
C LEU A 246 0.19 2.08 22.04
N ASP A 247 -0.24 2.51 23.24
CA ASP A 247 0.65 2.84 24.35
C ASP A 247 1.36 1.59 24.89
N GLU A 248 0.65 0.46 25.03
CA GLU A 248 1.27 -0.82 25.40
C GLU A 248 2.29 -1.30 24.35
N LEU A 249 1.97 -1.14 23.06
CA LEU A 249 2.92 -1.47 21.99
C LEU A 249 4.17 -0.57 22.06
N ASN A 250 4.00 0.72 22.32
CA ASN A 250 5.11 1.67 22.47
C ASN A 250 5.96 1.38 23.71
N GLU A 251 5.37 0.90 24.81
CA GLU A 251 6.12 0.48 26.00
C GLU A 251 7.05 -0.70 25.67
N ILE A 252 6.55 -1.70 24.93
CA ILE A 252 7.33 -2.83 24.44
C ILE A 252 8.46 -2.35 23.51
N LEU A 253 8.17 -1.42 22.60
CA LEU A 253 9.19 -0.79 21.77
C LEU A 253 10.28 -0.09 22.60
N GLY A 254 9.90 0.61 23.66
CA GLY A 254 10.87 1.22 24.59
C GLY A 254 11.85 0.20 25.18
N GLN A 255 11.33 -0.94 25.62
CA GLN A 255 12.16 -2.04 26.15
C GLN A 255 13.05 -2.65 25.06
N CYS A 256 12.52 -2.87 23.85
CA CYS A 256 13.29 -3.41 22.74
C CYS A 256 14.43 -2.47 22.33
N ALA A 257 14.16 -1.16 22.26
CA ALA A 257 15.16 -0.15 21.89
C ALA A 257 16.30 -0.08 22.92
N ALA A 258 15.98 -0.17 24.22
CA ALA A 258 16.98 -0.21 25.29
C ALA A 258 17.94 -1.42 25.15
N LYS A 259 17.48 -2.52 24.56
CA LYS A 259 18.29 -3.72 24.26
C LYS A 259 18.89 -3.74 22.85
N LYS A 260 18.64 -2.70 22.03
CA LYS A 260 19.08 -2.61 20.63
C LYS A 260 18.59 -3.76 19.74
N ILE A 261 17.36 -4.20 19.97
CA ILE A 261 16.71 -5.22 19.13
C ILE A 261 16.31 -4.55 17.80
N PRO A 262 16.64 -5.09 16.61
CA PRO A 262 16.23 -4.49 15.35
C PRO A 262 14.72 -4.66 15.09
N MET A 263 14.13 -3.77 14.28
CA MET A 263 12.72 -3.83 13.89
C MET A 263 12.55 -3.92 12.37
N VAL A 264 11.75 -4.88 11.90
CA VAL A 264 11.30 -4.99 10.50
C VAL A 264 9.88 -4.45 10.39
N VAL A 265 9.65 -3.57 9.42
CA VAL A 265 8.36 -2.90 9.23
C VAL A 265 7.79 -3.30 7.87
N ALA A 266 6.76 -4.14 7.89
CA ALA A 266 6.12 -4.71 6.72
C ALA A 266 5.00 -3.81 6.13
N ASN A 267 4.90 -2.58 6.62
CA ASN A 267 4.01 -1.55 6.10
C ASN A 267 4.52 -0.17 6.52
N PRO A 268 5.11 0.60 5.59
CA PRO A 268 5.77 1.86 5.91
C PRO A 268 4.78 3.03 6.00
N ASP A 269 3.48 2.81 5.71
CA ASP A 269 2.47 3.85 5.86
C ASP A 269 2.38 4.29 7.34
N PHE A 270 2.20 5.59 7.55
CA PHE A 270 2.04 6.16 8.90
C PHE A 270 0.57 6.16 9.33
N VAL A 271 -0.31 6.52 8.40
CA VAL A 271 -1.76 6.60 8.61
C VAL A 271 -2.51 6.12 7.38
N THR A 272 -3.74 5.66 7.58
CA THR A 272 -4.70 5.41 6.49
C THR A 272 -6.06 6.02 6.85
N VAL A 273 -6.83 6.40 5.84
CA VAL A 273 -8.24 6.80 6.01
C VAL A 273 -9.11 5.57 5.81
N GLU A 274 -9.95 5.24 6.78
CA GLU A 274 -10.91 4.13 6.70
C GLU A 274 -12.27 4.60 7.23
N ALA A 275 -13.33 4.50 6.41
CA ALA A 275 -14.70 4.87 6.80
C ALA A 275 -14.81 6.22 7.57
N ARG A 276 -14.02 7.23 7.15
CA ARG A 276 -13.91 8.58 7.75
C ARG A 276 -13.12 8.69 9.07
N ALA A 277 -12.45 7.63 9.52
CA ALA A 277 -11.53 7.67 10.65
C ALA A 277 -10.07 7.55 10.20
N LEU A 278 -9.19 8.39 10.77
CA LEU A 278 -7.75 8.20 10.65
C LEU A 278 -7.32 7.01 11.51
N ARG A 279 -6.58 6.10 10.89
CA ARG A 279 -6.07 4.88 11.53
C ARG A 279 -4.56 4.91 11.50
N VAL A 280 -3.96 4.59 12.64
CA VAL A 280 -2.51 4.45 12.78
C VAL A 280 -2.05 3.20 12.03
N MET A 281 -0.93 3.30 11.33
CA MET A 281 -0.32 2.24 10.54
C MET A 281 1.11 1.94 11.05
N PRO A 282 1.71 0.79 10.70
CA PRO A 282 2.97 0.34 11.31
C PRO A 282 4.16 1.28 11.15
N GLY A 283 4.17 2.14 10.12
CA GLY A 283 5.16 3.20 9.97
C GLY A 283 5.18 4.20 11.14
N THR A 284 4.06 4.39 11.85
CA THR A 284 4.04 5.21 13.07
C THR A 284 4.79 4.55 14.23
N LEU A 285 4.68 3.22 14.38
CA LEU A 285 5.46 2.47 15.36
C LEU A 285 6.95 2.56 15.04
N ALA A 286 7.29 2.37 13.77
CA ALA A 286 8.65 2.46 13.24
C ALA A 286 9.30 3.82 13.50
N ALA A 287 8.62 4.92 13.17
CA ALA A 287 9.13 6.26 13.43
C ALA A 287 9.24 6.58 14.93
N THR A 288 8.42 5.95 15.76
CA THR A 288 8.58 6.02 17.23
C THR A 288 9.82 5.24 17.65
N TYR A 289 10.07 4.08 17.06
CA TYR A 289 11.24 3.25 17.31
C TYR A 289 12.55 3.94 16.97
N GLU A 290 12.65 4.58 15.80
CA GLU A 290 13.83 5.34 15.39
C GLU A 290 14.15 6.49 16.34
N LYS A 291 13.12 7.19 16.85
CA LYS A 291 13.33 8.25 17.86
C LYS A 291 13.87 7.74 19.18
N LEU A 292 13.58 6.49 19.52
CA LEU A 292 14.14 5.81 20.69
C LEU A 292 15.57 5.31 20.43
N GLY A 293 16.12 5.52 19.23
CA GLY A 293 17.44 5.04 18.80
C GLY A 293 17.42 3.60 18.30
N GLY A 294 16.24 3.02 18.08
CA GLY A 294 16.09 1.68 17.52
C GLY A 294 16.40 1.64 16.03
N GLU A 295 16.95 0.52 15.57
CA GLU A 295 17.24 0.29 14.16
C GLU A 295 16.00 -0.26 13.44
N VAL A 296 15.65 0.31 12.28
CA VAL A 296 14.47 -0.08 11.50
C VAL A 296 14.85 -0.47 10.07
N LYS A 297 14.40 -1.65 9.65
CA LYS A 297 14.34 -2.06 8.23
C LYS A 297 12.95 -1.81 7.68
N TRP A 298 12.85 -0.76 6.87
CA TRP A 298 11.63 -0.37 6.18
C TRP A 298 11.42 -1.20 4.92
N MET A 299 10.25 -1.82 4.77
CA MET A 299 9.89 -2.59 3.58
C MET A 299 8.78 -1.89 2.81
N GLY A 300 8.87 -1.82 1.48
CA GLY A 300 7.86 -1.20 0.62
C GLY A 300 8.23 0.22 0.16
N LYS A 301 7.24 0.99 -0.30
CA LYS A 301 7.42 2.35 -0.85
C LYS A 301 7.72 3.35 0.28
N PRO A 302 8.60 4.34 0.05
CA PRO A 302 9.18 4.72 -1.24
C PRO A 302 10.47 3.95 -1.60
N GLY A 303 10.83 2.89 -0.87
CA GLY A 303 12.03 2.12 -1.15
C GLY A 303 12.02 1.47 -2.54
N GLU A 304 13.18 1.46 -3.20
CA GLU A 304 13.38 0.91 -4.54
C GLU A 304 13.06 -0.59 -4.64
N ILE A 305 13.19 -1.32 -3.54
CA ILE A 305 13.00 -2.78 -3.45
C ILE A 305 11.68 -3.26 -4.07
N ILE A 306 10.61 -2.48 -3.91
CA ILE A 306 9.28 -2.85 -4.40
C ILE A 306 9.13 -2.62 -5.91
N TYR A 307 9.75 -1.57 -6.43
CA TYR A 307 9.76 -1.26 -7.86
C TYR A 307 10.68 -2.23 -8.61
N ASN A 308 11.87 -2.51 -8.07
CA ASN A 308 12.81 -3.48 -8.63
C ASN A 308 12.17 -4.87 -8.72
N SER A 309 11.42 -5.29 -7.69
CA SER A 309 10.68 -6.56 -7.70
C SER A 309 9.55 -6.58 -8.74
N ALA A 310 8.87 -5.45 -8.97
CA ALA A 310 7.83 -5.34 -9.98
C ALA A 310 8.41 -5.38 -11.41
N MET A 311 9.53 -4.70 -11.64
CA MET A 311 10.26 -4.72 -12.91
C MET A 311 10.77 -6.12 -13.23
N GLU A 312 11.34 -6.82 -12.25
CA GLU A 312 11.80 -8.20 -12.38
C GLU A 312 10.63 -9.16 -12.69
N MET A 313 9.51 -9.06 -11.97
CA MET A 313 8.31 -9.85 -12.25
C MET A 313 7.81 -9.68 -13.68
N ALA A 314 7.92 -8.48 -14.22
CA ALA A 314 7.47 -8.18 -15.57
C ALA A 314 8.53 -8.40 -16.66
N GLY A 315 9.81 -8.54 -16.28
CA GLY A 315 10.93 -8.66 -17.20
C GLY A 315 11.11 -7.42 -18.07
N VAL A 316 11.15 -6.23 -17.45
CA VAL A 316 11.34 -4.94 -18.13
C VAL A 316 12.34 -4.06 -17.38
N GLU A 317 12.84 -3.03 -18.07
CA GLU A 317 13.72 -2.02 -17.50
C GLU A 317 12.94 -0.76 -17.05
N ALA A 318 13.60 0.10 -16.28
CA ALA A 318 13.01 1.32 -15.74
C ALA A 318 12.41 2.26 -16.81
N ALA A 319 13.05 2.33 -17.98
CA ALA A 319 12.60 3.17 -19.10
C ALA A 319 11.23 2.75 -19.67
N ASP A 320 10.83 1.48 -19.47
CA ASP A 320 9.56 0.93 -19.95
C ASP A 320 8.49 0.91 -18.85
N CYS A 321 8.73 1.58 -17.72
CA CYS A 321 7.87 1.54 -16.55
C CYS A 321 7.21 2.89 -16.26
N ILE A 322 5.95 2.82 -15.81
CA ILE A 322 5.26 3.93 -15.18
C ILE A 322 4.61 3.49 -13.85
N ALA A 323 4.86 4.24 -12.79
CA ALA A 323 4.12 4.12 -11.54
C ALA A 323 2.91 5.07 -11.55
N VAL A 324 1.72 4.57 -11.22
CA VAL A 324 0.53 5.40 -11.06
C VAL A 324 0.06 5.32 -9.63
N GLY A 325 -0.07 6.48 -8.99
CA GLY A 325 -0.43 6.56 -7.59
C GLY A 325 -0.85 7.93 -7.11
N ASP A 326 -1.34 7.99 -5.89
CA ASP A 326 -1.91 9.19 -5.29
C ASP A 326 -1.09 9.75 -4.13
N SER A 327 0.03 9.11 -3.78
CA SER A 327 0.91 9.57 -2.72
C SER A 327 2.22 10.13 -3.27
N LEU A 328 2.47 11.43 -3.08
CA LEU A 328 3.77 12.03 -3.37
C LEU A 328 4.92 11.41 -2.56
N HIS A 329 4.71 11.13 -1.27
CA HIS A 329 5.78 10.64 -0.38
C HIS A 329 6.07 9.14 -0.52
N HIS A 330 5.16 8.35 -1.11
CA HIS A 330 5.35 6.91 -1.35
C HIS A 330 5.50 6.59 -2.84
N ASP A 331 4.48 6.92 -3.63
CA ASP A 331 4.36 6.46 -5.01
C ASP A 331 5.30 7.25 -5.90
N ILE A 332 5.16 8.57 -5.90
CA ILE A 332 5.95 9.45 -6.77
C ILE A 332 7.40 9.51 -6.31
N LYS A 333 7.64 9.66 -5.00
CA LYS A 333 9.00 9.61 -4.46
C LYS A 333 9.68 8.28 -4.77
N GLY A 334 8.96 7.17 -4.62
CA GLY A 334 9.50 5.85 -4.93
C GLY A 334 9.80 5.67 -6.41
N ALA A 335 8.93 6.16 -7.29
CA ALA A 335 9.17 6.16 -8.72
C ALA A 335 10.38 7.01 -9.12
N ASN A 336 10.54 8.20 -8.51
CA ASN A 336 11.72 9.05 -8.72
C ASN A 336 13.02 8.36 -8.27
N ILE A 337 13.01 7.69 -7.12
CA ILE A 337 14.17 6.91 -6.61
C ILE A 337 14.50 5.76 -7.57
N ALA A 338 13.48 5.04 -8.04
CA ALA A 338 13.64 3.92 -8.96
C ALA A 338 13.97 4.35 -10.40
N GLY A 339 13.97 5.66 -10.71
CA GLY A 339 14.24 6.17 -12.05
C GLY A 339 13.17 5.83 -13.09
N ILE A 340 11.93 5.60 -12.66
CA ILE A 340 10.79 5.27 -13.55
C ILE A 340 9.87 6.48 -13.74
N ALA A 341 9.12 6.51 -14.84
CA ALA A 341 8.09 7.53 -15.03
C ALA A 341 6.99 7.39 -13.96
N SER A 342 6.28 8.49 -13.67
CA SER A 342 5.17 8.43 -12.72
C SER A 342 4.00 9.33 -13.07
N ALA A 343 2.78 8.83 -12.86
CA ALA A 343 1.54 9.58 -12.96
C ALA A 343 0.93 9.79 -11.56
N PHE A 344 0.83 11.06 -11.15
CA PHE A 344 0.27 11.46 -9.86
C PHE A 344 -1.23 11.77 -9.98
N ILE A 345 -2.03 11.06 -9.19
CA ILE A 345 -3.47 11.24 -9.09
C ILE A 345 -3.80 12.23 -7.96
N THR A 346 -4.20 13.45 -8.31
CA THR A 346 -4.40 14.53 -7.32
C THR A 346 -5.64 14.36 -6.46
N GLY A 347 -6.64 13.63 -6.95
CA GLY A 347 -7.88 13.35 -6.22
C GLY A 347 -7.77 12.33 -5.07
N GLY A 348 -6.57 11.83 -4.74
CA GLY A 348 -6.37 10.88 -3.64
C GLY A 348 -5.89 11.53 -2.33
N VAL A 349 -4.88 10.95 -1.66
CA VAL A 349 -4.50 11.36 -0.28
C VAL A 349 -4.13 12.84 -0.11
N HIS A 350 -3.70 13.51 -1.18
CA HIS A 350 -3.33 14.94 -1.17
C HIS A 350 -4.47 15.89 -1.56
N ALA A 351 -5.68 15.39 -1.85
CA ALA A 351 -6.79 16.20 -2.33
C ALA A 351 -7.10 17.41 -1.43
N THR A 352 -7.10 17.21 -0.11
CA THR A 352 -7.33 18.31 0.85
C THR A 352 -6.20 19.34 0.86
N GLU A 353 -4.93 18.91 0.78
CA GLU A 353 -3.79 19.84 0.69
C GLU A 353 -3.82 20.67 -0.60
N LEU A 354 -4.40 20.10 -1.66
CA LEU A 354 -4.60 20.77 -2.96
C LEU A 354 -5.89 21.59 -3.04
N GLY A 355 -6.70 21.62 -1.97
CA GLY A 355 -7.98 22.34 -1.96
C GLY A 355 -9.05 21.72 -2.86
N LEU A 356 -8.94 20.44 -3.19
CA LEU A 356 -9.90 19.71 -4.02
C LEU A 356 -11.05 19.19 -3.17
N SER A 357 -12.28 19.40 -3.66
CA SER A 357 -13.52 19.02 -2.98
C SER A 357 -14.44 18.16 -3.85
N THR A 358 -14.15 18.03 -5.14
CA THR A 358 -14.96 17.29 -6.10
C THR A 358 -14.13 16.30 -6.91
N PHE A 359 -14.73 15.17 -7.27
CA PHE A 359 -14.09 14.14 -8.09
C PHE A 359 -13.77 14.70 -9.50
N GLY A 360 -12.56 14.44 -9.99
CA GLY A 360 -12.12 14.93 -11.31
C GLY A 360 -11.73 16.42 -11.34
N GLN A 361 -11.76 17.10 -10.19
CA GLN A 361 -11.30 18.49 -10.10
C GLN A 361 -9.79 18.58 -10.35
N THR A 362 -9.41 19.49 -11.24
CA THR A 362 -7.99 19.77 -11.53
C THR A 362 -7.42 20.68 -10.44
N ALA A 363 -6.22 20.34 -9.97
CA ALA A 363 -5.49 21.16 -9.02
C ALA A 363 -4.96 22.44 -9.66
N ASP A 364 -4.95 23.53 -8.91
CA ASP A 364 -4.29 24.77 -9.33
C ASP A 364 -2.76 24.55 -9.44
N ASP A 365 -2.15 25.08 -10.49
CA ASP A 365 -0.72 24.89 -10.80
C ASP A 365 0.19 25.36 -9.66
N SER A 366 -0.16 26.45 -8.97
CA SER A 366 0.65 27.00 -7.88
C SER A 366 0.59 26.13 -6.63
N SER A 367 -0.59 25.60 -6.30
CA SER A 367 -0.80 24.64 -5.22
C SER A 367 -0.06 23.33 -5.49
N LEU A 368 -0.18 22.80 -6.71
CA LEU A 368 0.51 21.59 -7.15
C LEU A 368 2.03 21.76 -7.09
N HIS A 369 2.57 22.86 -7.62
CA HIS A 369 4.00 23.14 -7.58
C HIS A 369 4.53 23.24 -6.15
N SER A 370 3.79 23.92 -5.28
CA SER A 370 4.13 24.05 -3.85
C SER A 370 4.14 22.69 -3.16
N LEU A 371 3.16 21.83 -3.48
CA LEU A 371 3.03 20.50 -2.90
C LEU A 371 4.15 19.55 -3.35
N VAL A 372 4.40 19.48 -4.66
CA VAL A 372 5.49 18.69 -5.25
C VAL A 372 6.85 19.09 -4.67
N LYS A 373 7.09 20.39 -4.51
CA LYS A 373 8.31 20.91 -3.87
C LYS A 373 8.37 20.57 -2.37
N LYS A 374 7.25 20.67 -1.65
CA LYS A 374 7.17 20.32 -0.21
C LYS A 374 7.58 18.86 0.04
N TYR A 375 7.15 17.95 -0.83
CA TYR A 375 7.43 16.52 -0.70
C TYR A 375 8.70 16.05 -1.43
N ASP A 376 9.38 16.95 -2.16
CA ASP A 376 10.56 16.64 -2.98
C ASP A 376 10.31 15.41 -3.91
N ALA A 377 9.12 15.40 -4.54
CA ALA A 377 8.64 14.29 -5.35
C ALA A 377 7.99 14.83 -6.62
N TYR A 378 8.63 14.58 -7.76
CA TYR A 378 8.37 15.25 -9.03
C TYR A 378 7.73 14.28 -10.03
N PRO A 379 6.41 14.35 -10.24
CA PRO A 379 5.74 13.44 -11.16
C PRO A 379 6.01 13.81 -12.63
N THR A 380 6.06 12.80 -13.50
CA THR A 380 6.10 12.98 -14.97
C THR A 380 4.75 13.50 -15.49
N TYR A 381 3.67 12.89 -15.02
CA TYR A 381 2.30 13.22 -15.39
C TYR A 381 1.45 13.53 -14.15
N VAL A 382 0.46 14.41 -14.31
CA VAL A 382 -0.54 14.69 -13.27
C VAL A 382 -1.93 14.55 -13.86
N LEU A 383 -2.79 13.85 -13.11
CA LEU A 383 -4.18 13.62 -13.46
C LEU A 383 -5.10 13.92 -12.27
N PRO A 384 -6.29 14.48 -12.51
CA PRO A 384 -7.27 14.70 -11.44
C PRO A 384 -7.84 13.40 -10.87
N SER A 385 -7.93 12.36 -11.68
CA SER A 385 -8.45 11.05 -11.32
C SER A 385 -7.82 9.96 -12.19
N PHE A 386 -7.92 8.70 -11.74
CA PHE A 386 -7.50 7.54 -12.51
C PHE A 386 -8.56 7.24 -13.58
N THR A 387 -8.40 7.81 -14.77
CA THR A 387 -9.35 7.69 -15.90
C THR A 387 -8.60 7.38 -17.20
N TRP A 388 -9.32 6.79 -18.17
CA TRP A 388 -8.82 6.57 -19.54
C TRP A 388 -8.62 7.88 -20.26
#